data_AF-A0A926XU99-F1
#
_entry.id   AF-A0A926XU99-F1
#
_cell.length_a   1.000
_cell.length_b   1.000
_cell.length_c   1.000
_cell.angle_alpha   90.00
_cell.angle_beta   90.00
_cell.angle_gamma   90.00
#
_symmetry.space_group_name_H-M   'P 1'
#
loop_
_entity.id
_entity.type
_entity.pdbx_description
1 polymer ?
#
loop_
_entity_poly.entity_id
_entity_poly.type
_entity_poly.pdbx_seq_one_letter_code
_entity_poly.pdbx_strand_id
1 'polypeptide(L)'
;MQNLPNRLNRFLDNASEMDNALESYIQSLSAEAIAQLSKPNPEALHVMERNIISMLGGLPSEHFEVTISTSRENLGRLLASAMMSGYFLNNAQQRMELEKSFQ
;
A
#
# COMPACT_ATOMS: atom_id res chain seq x y z
N MET A 1 38.88 19.34 6.97
CA MET A 1 37.61 18.63 7.25
C MET A 1 36.56 19.20 6.30
N GLN A 2 36.22 18.49 5.22
CA GLN A 2 35.23 18.97 4.23
C GLN A 2 33.82 18.57 4.67
N ASN A 3 32.90 19.54 4.65
CA ASN A 3 31.53 19.43 5.15
C ASN A 3 30.68 18.39 4.37
N LEU A 4 30.23 17.35 5.07
CA LEU A 4 29.28 16.31 4.64
C LEU A 4 27.98 16.84 3.98
N PRO A 5 27.34 17.93 4.47
CA PRO A 5 26.09 18.42 3.85
C PRO A 5 26.27 18.98 2.43
N ASN A 6 27.44 19.54 2.11
CA ASN A 6 27.73 20.07 0.77
C ASN A 6 27.92 18.98 -0.29
N ARG A 7 28.18 17.74 0.13
CA ARG A 7 28.20 16.59 -0.77
C ARG A 7 26.78 16.15 -1.11
N LEU A 8 25.93 15.97 -0.09
CA LEU A 8 24.53 15.55 -0.26
C LEU A 8 23.74 16.49 -1.17
N ASN A 9 23.88 17.81 -1.03
CA ASN A 9 23.19 18.76 -1.90
C ASN A 9 23.62 18.62 -3.38
N ARG A 10 24.92 18.41 -3.64
CA ARG A 10 25.44 18.20 -5.00
C ARG A 10 25.06 16.83 -5.60
N PHE A 11 24.72 15.86 -4.76
CA PHE A 11 24.29 14.52 -5.17
C PHE A 11 22.82 14.50 -5.60
N LEU A 12 21.95 15.25 -4.94
CA LEU A 12 20.51 15.30 -5.25
C LEU A 12 20.20 16.04 -6.56
N ASP A 13 21.06 16.96 -6.98
CA ASP A 13 20.90 17.73 -8.23
C ASP A 13 21.12 16.90 -9.52
N ASN A 14 21.71 15.69 -9.44
CA ASN A 14 22.07 14.85 -10.59
C ASN A 14 21.27 13.53 -10.67
N ALA A 15 20.03 13.53 -10.17
CA ALA A 15 19.19 12.34 -9.95
C ALA A 15 18.84 11.51 -11.20
N SER A 16 19.10 12.00 -12.42
CA SER A 16 18.84 11.28 -13.67
C SER A 16 19.97 10.34 -14.14
N GLU A 17 21.19 10.43 -13.58
CA GLU A 17 22.30 9.49 -13.87
C GLU A 17 22.48 8.42 -12.75
N MET A 18 21.52 8.32 -11.83
CA MET A 18 21.72 7.82 -10.47
C MET A 18 21.37 6.35 -10.22
N ASP A 19 21.15 5.53 -11.25
CA ASP A 19 20.61 4.17 -11.05
C ASP A 19 21.54 3.24 -10.23
N ASN A 20 22.83 3.62 -10.06
CA ASN A 20 23.82 2.78 -9.36
C ASN A 20 24.65 3.50 -8.28
N ALA A 21 24.46 4.82 -8.07
CA ALA A 21 25.30 5.60 -7.17
C ALA A 21 24.97 5.34 -5.69
N LEU A 22 23.67 5.22 -5.38
CA LEU A 22 23.21 4.86 -4.04
C LEU A 22 23.62 3.43 -3.69
N GLU A 23 23.49 2.51 -4.65
CA GLU A 23 23.89 1.12 -4.48
C GLU A 23 25.40 1.01 -4.17
N SER A 24 26.23 1.66 -4.98
CA SER A 24 27.69 1.70 -4.78
C SER A 24 28.06 2.32 -3.43
N TYR A 25 27.36 3.37 -3.01
CA TYR A 25 27.57 3.99 -1.69
C TYR A 25 27.23 3.02 -0.57
N ILE A 26 26.06 2.36 -0.61
CA ILE A 26 25.63 1.38 0.40
C ILE A 26 26.64 0.22 0.49
N GLN A 27 27.08 -0.31 -0.66
CA GLN A 27 28.09 -1.38 -0.72
C GLN A 27 29.46 -0.97 -0.14
N SER A 28 29.81 0.32 -0.21
CA SER A 28 31.06 0.84 0.34
C SER A 28 31.05 1.08 1.85
N LEU A 29 29.89 0.98 2.52
CA LEU A 29 29.77 1.21 3.95
C LEU A 29 30.35 0.04 4.77
N SER A 30 30.96 0.37 5.90
CA SER A 30 31.37 -0.64 6.87
C SER A 30 30.15 -1.27 7.54
N ALA A 31 30.29 -2.52 8.02
CA ALA A 31 29.24 -3.22 8.75
C ALA A 31 28.69 -2.41 9.94
N GLU A 32 29.56 -1.62 10.59
CA GLU A 32 29.20 -0.77 11.72
C GLU A 32 28.41 0.47 11.31
N ALA A 33 28.74 1.10 10.17
CA ALA A 33 27.95 2.18 9.60
C ALA A 33 26.57 1.69 9.16
N ILE A 34 26.48 0.51 8.54
CA ILE A 34 25.22 -0.15 8.19
C ILE A 34 24.40 -0.42 9.46
N ALA A 35 25.00 -0.96 10.51
CA ALA A 35 24.31 -1.23 11.77
C ALA A 35 23.77 0.04 12.46
N GLN A 36 24.42 1.21 12.27
CA GLN A 36 23.90 2.48 12.76
C GLN A 36 22.80 3.05 11.86
N LEU A 37 22.94 2.95 10.54
CA LEU A 37 21.90 3.35 9.58
C LEU A 37 20.62 2.51 9.70
N SER A 38 20.74 1.23 10.05
CA SER A 38 19.63 0.31 10.29
C SER A 38 18.93 0.52 11.64
N LYS A 39 19.30 1.54 12.41
CA LYS A 39 18.60 1.95 13.64
C LYS A 39 17.77 3.21 13.36
N PRO A 40 16.55 3.08 12.81
CA PRO A 40 15.71 4.23 12.59
C PRO A 40 15.34 4.89 13.91
N ASN A 41 15.22 6.21 13.91
CA ASN A 41 14.56 6.90 15.01
C ASN A 41 13.05 6.54 15.02
N PRO A 42 12.34 6.70 16.14
CA PRO A 42 10.95 6.28 16.26
C PRO A 42 10.00 6.94 15.24
N GLU A 43 10.27 8.18 14.85
CA GLU A 43 9.47 8.92 13.86
C GLU A 43 9.63 8.34 12.45
N ALA A 44 10.87 8.06 12.04
CA ALA A 44 11.17 7.42 10.76
C ALA A 44 10.58 6.01 10.68
N LEU A 45 10.59 5.25 11.79
CA LEU A 45 9.95 3.94 11.86
C LEU A 45 8.44 4.06 11.62
N HIS A 46 7.78 4.99 12.30
CA HIS A 46 6.34 5.23 12.13
C HIS A 46 5.97 5.65 10.69
N VAL A 47 6.79 6.52 10.08
CA VAL A 47 6.62 6.93 8.67
C VAL A 47 6.82 5.74 7.73
N MET A 48 7.82 4.89 7.97
CA MET A 48 8.02 3.66 7.19
C MET A 48 6.85 2.69 7.32
N GLU A 49 6.36 2.43 8.54
CA GLU A 49 5.17 1.59 8.76
C GLU A 49 3.96 2.13 8.00
N ARG A 50 3.71 3.44 8.10
CA ARG A 50 2.61 4.09 7.38
C ARG A 50 2.77 3.99 5.86
N ASN A 51 3.98 4.18 5.33
CA ASN A 51 4.26 4.02 3.90
C ASN A 51 4.06 2.57 3.46
N ILE A 52 4.54 1.59 4.22
CA ILE A 52 4.34 0.16 3.92
C ILE A 52 2.85 -0.18 3.94
N ILE A 53 2.11 0.24 4.96
CA ILE A 53 0.65 0.04 5.02
C ILE A 53 -0.05 0.70 3.84
N SER A 54 0.36 1.90 3.45
CA SER A 54 -0.19 2.59 2.28
C SER A 54 0.12 1.87 0.97
N MET A 55 1.34 1.34 0.82
CA MET A 55 1.73 0.54 -0.34
C MET A 55 0.92 -0.76 -0.37
N LEU A 56 0.82 -1.48 0.75
CA LEU A 56 0.08 -2.73 0.91
C LEU A 56 -1.45 -2.55 0.73
N GLY A 57 -2.01 -1.46 1.24
CA GLY A 57 -3.43 -1.11 1.13
C GLY A 57 -3.85 -0.58 -0.24
N GLY A 58 -2.87 -0.24 -1.09
CA GLY A 58 -3.07 0.16 -2.48
C GLY A 58 -2.64 -0.91 -3.50
N LEU A 59 -2.28 -2.12 -3.05
CA LEU A 59 -1.86 -3.18 -3.97
C LEU A 59 -3.02 -3.64 -4.84
N PRO A 60 -2.82 -3.80 -6.16
CA PRO A 60 -3.81 -4.42 -7.02
C PRO A 60 -4.09 -5.84 -6.54
N SER A 61 -5.33 -6.13 -6.16
CA SER A 61 -5.73 -7.46 -5.67
C SER A 61 -5.52 -8.57 -6.70
N GLU A 62 -5.34 -8.21 -7.98
CA GLU A 62 -5.06 -9.13 -9.09
C GLU A 62 -3.64 -9.71 -9.07
N HIS A 63 -2.70 -9.06 -8.36
CA HIS A 63 -1.29 -9.46 -8.33
C HIS A 63 -0.82 -9.98 -6.96
N PHE A 64 -1.70 -9.98 -5.96
CA PHE A 64 -1.36 -10.32 -4.59
C PHE A 64 -2.43 -11.21 -3.96
N GLU A 65 -1.99 -12.18 -3.16
CA GLU A 65 -2.90 -12.97 -2.34
C GLU A 65 -3.46 -12.11 -1.19
N VAL A 66 -4.76 -11.82 -1.24
CA VAL A 66 -5.45 -11.02 -0.21
C VAL A 66 -6.14 -11.95 0.78
N THR A 67 -5.72 -11.92 2.04
CA THR A 67 -6.40 -12.63 3.14
C THR A 67 -7.17 -11.64 4.00
N ILE A 68 -8.48 -11.83 4.12
CA ILE A 68 -9.35 -11.02 4.98
C ILE A 68 -9.70 -11.84 6.23
N SER A 69 -9.33 -11.35 7.42
CA SER A 69 -9.70 -11.94 8.70
C SER A 69 -10.82 -11.15 9.36
N THR A 70 -11.85 -11.84 9.87
CA THR A 70 -13.00 -11.21 10.54
C THR A 70 -13.62 -12.13 11.59
N SER A 71 -14.45 -11.57 12.47
CA SER A 71 -15.20 -12.34 13.47
C SER A 71 -16.42 -13.01 12.86
N ARG A 72 -16.93 -14.07 13.51
CA ARG A 72 -18.19 -14.73 13.13
C ARG A 72 -19.37 -13.74 13.06
N GLU A 73 -19.46 -12.84 14.03
CA GLU A 73 -20.50 -11.80 14.12
C GLU A 73 -20.47 -10.88 12.89
N ASN A 74 -19.29 -10.32 12.58
CA ASN A 74 -19.14 -9.39 11.47
C ASN A 74 -19.36 -10.08 10.12
N LEU A 75 -18.88 -11.32 9.95
CA LEU A 75 -19.15 -12.11 8.76
C LEU A 75 -20.65 -12.38 8.59
N GLY A 76 -21.35 -12.75 9.67
CA GLY A 76 -22.79 -12.98 9.64
C GLY A 76 -23.57 -11.73 9.20
N ARG A 77 -23.21 -10.56 9.71
CA ARG A 77 -23.79 -9.28 9.30
C ARG A 77 -23.54 -8.98 7.82
N LEU A 78 -22.32 -9.17 7.35
CA LEU A 78 -21.96 -8.96 5.94
C LEU A 78 -22.80 -9.87 5.01
N LEU A 79 -22.93 -11.15 5.36
CA LEU A 79 -23.73 -12.10 4.58
C LEU A 79 -25.21 -11.72 4.56
N ALA A 80 -25.78 -11.32 5.71
CA ALA A 80 -27.15 -10.84 5.78
C ALA A 80 -27.39 -9.61 4.89
N SER A 81 -26.48 -8.63 4.94
CA SER A 81 -26.53 -7.44 4.09
C SER A 81 -26.41 -7.78 2.59
N ALA A 82 -25.53 -8.71 2.23
CA ALA A 82 -25.38 -9.17 0.86
C ALA A 82 -26.66 -9.88 0.35
N MET A 83 -27.28 -10.73 1.16
CA MET A 83 -28.54 -11.40 0.82
C MET A 83 -29.67 -10.40 0.60
N MET A 84 -29.83 -9.42 1.50
CA MET A 84 -30.85 -8.37 1.33
C MET A 84 -30.62 -7.55 0.06
N SER A 85 -29.36 -7.21 -0.23
CA SER A 85 -28.99 -6.49 -1.45
C SER A 85 -29.32 -7.31 -2.70
N GLY A 86 -29.02 -8.61 -2.71
CA GLY A 86 -29.37 -9.51 -3.81
C GLY A 86 -30.89 -9.60 -4.05
N TYR A 87 -31.67 -9.72 -2.97
CA TYR A 87 -33.14 -9.72 -3.08
C TYR A 87 -33.67 -8.41 -3.65
N PHE A 88 -33.12 -7.27 -3.21
CA PHE A 88 -33.48 -5.96 -3.74
C PHE A 88 -33.18 -5.84 -5.24
N LEU A 89 -31.99 -6.26 -5.67
CA LEU A 89 -31.61 -6.25 -7.08
C LEU A 89 -32.51 -7.13 -7.95
N ASN A 90 -32.86 -8.32 -7.47
CA ASN A 90 -33.79 -9.21 -8.17
C ASN A 90 -35.18 -8.56 -8.33
N ASN A 91 -35.72 -7.95 -7.27
CA ASN A 91 -37.00 -7.24 -7.36
C ASN A 91 -36.93 -6.07 -8.35
N ALA A 92 -35.83 -5.32 -8.35
CA ALA A 92 -35.61 -4.24 -9.31
C ALA A 92 -35.57 -4.76 -10.76
N GLN A 93 -34.93 -5.90 -10.98
CA GLN A 93 -34.91 -6.58 -12.29
C GLN A 93 -36.31 -7.02 -12.72
N GLN A 94 -37.06 -7.72 -11.84
CA GLN A 94 -38.42 -8.17 -12.15
C GLN A 94 -39.35 -6.99 -12.49
N ARG A 95 -39.23 -5.88 -11.75
CA ARG A 95 -39.98 -4.67 -12.05
C ARG A 95 -39.62 -4.11 -13.43
N MET A 96 -38.34 -4.02 -13.75
CA MET A 96 -37.89 -3.55 -15.07
C MET A 96 -38.39 -4.46 -16.20
N GLU A 97 -38.38 -5.79 -16.01
CA GLU A 97 -38.87 -6.75 -16.99
C GLU A 97 -40.38 -6.65 -17.21
N LEU A 98 -41.15 -6.45 -16.13
CA LEU A 98 -42.58 -6.16 -16.21
C LEU A 98 -42.85 -4.86 -16.97
N GLU A 99 -42.14 -3.77 -16.66
CA GLU A 99 -42.31 -2.49 -17.35
C GLU A 99 -42.02 -2.60 -18.86
N LYS A 100 -41.04 -3.43 -19.25
CA LYS A 100 -40.74 -3.72 -20.66
C LYS A 100 -41.80 -4.55 -21.37
N SER A 101 -42.55 -5.41 -20.66
CA SER A 101 -43.57 -6.26 -21.30
C SER A 101 -44.88 -5.51 -21.61
N PHE A 102 -45.06 -4.31 -21.02
CA PHE A 102 -46.18 -3.41 -21.32
C PHE A 102 -45.87 -2.37 -22.41
N GLN A 103 -44.68 -2.41 -23.02
CA GLN A 103 -44.29 -1.61 -24.20
C GLN A 103 -44.47 -2.43 -25.49
#